data_AF-A0A6V7X5P1-F1
#
_entry.id   AF-A0A6V7X5P1-F1
#
_cell.length_a   1.000
_cell.length_b   1.000
_cell.length_c   1.000
_cell.angle_alpha   90.00
_cell.angle_beta   90.00
_cell.angle_gamma   90.00
#
_symmetry.space_group_name_H-M   'P 1'
#
loop_
_entity.id
_entity.type
_entity.pdbx_description
1 polymer ?
#
loop_
_entity_poly.entity_id
_entity_poly.type
_entity_poly.pdbx_seq_one_letter_code
_entity_poly.pdbx_strand_id
1 'polypeptide(L)'
;MVAVYIWKLVLEIVVQPILFTIVQNMVEYTYNEKYESFKLSSFTWNNNDIFGCGIVYPPTNMTNEFPYVFFTQNGKQIGKGVLLKDNSDSYKPRVWLNCCSIEANFGNDLESKPFTYDVSKHLILKEFY
;
A
#
# COMPACT_ATOMS: atom_id res chain seq x y z
N MET A 1 7.58 27.76 24.29
CA MET A 1 6.55 26.78 23.90
C MET A 1 7.17 25.96 22.76
N VAL A 2 7.61 24.73 23.03
CA VAL A 2 8.26 23.88 22.03
C VAL A 2 7.16 23.11 21.34
N ALA A 3 6.88 23.42 20.07
CA ALA A 3 5.97 22.62 19.26
C ALA A 3 6.67 21.29 18.94
N VAL A 4 6.17 20.20 19.51
CA VAL A 4 6.57 18.84 19.15
C VAL A 4 5.77 18.48 17.89
N TYR A 5 6.40 18.61 16.72
CA TYR A 5 5.79 18.18 15.46
C TYR A 5 5.83 16.65 15.40
N ILE A 6 4.68 16.01 15.59
CA ILE A 6 4.51 14.58 15.28
C ILE A 6 4.42 14.49 13.77
N TRP A 7 5.45 13.92 13.13
CA TRP A 7 5.49 13.67 11.69
C TRP A 7 4.37 12.70 11.30
N LYS A 8 3.26 13.22 10.77
CA LYS A 8 2.13 12.40 10.32
C LYS A 8 2.24 12.19 8.80
N LEU A 9 3.03 11.22 8.37
CA LEU A 9 2.97 10.75 6.98
C LEU A 9 1.66 9.96 6.82
N VAL A 10 0.82 10.38 5.87
CA VAL A 10 -0.47 9.75 5.55
C VAL A 10 -0.42 9.24 4.12
N LEU A 11 0.02 8.01 3.90
CA LEU A 11 0.04 7.46 2.55
C LEU A 11 -1.38 7.05 2.14
N GLU A 12 -1.96 7.77 1.19
CA GLU A 12 -3.31 7.50 0.68
C GLU A 12 -3.32 6.82 -0.69
N ILE A 13 -3.56 5.51 -0.81
CA ILE A 13 -3.62 4.83 -2.11
C ILE A 13 -5.08 4.65 -2.51
N VAL A 14 -5.51 5.24 -3.64
CA VAL A 14 -6.90 5.16 -4.13
C VAL A 14 -7.04 4.11 -5.21
N VAL A 15 -7.28 2.90 -4.76
CA VAL A 15 -7.72 1.78 -5.57
C VAL A 15 -9.23 1.93 -5.73
N GLN A 16 -9.74 2.90 -6.52
CA GLN A 16 -11.19 3.20 -6.60
C GLN A 16 -12.01 1.91 -6.61
N PRO A 17 -13.08 1.76 -5.82
CA PRO A 17 -13.63 2.73 -4.85
C PRO A 17 -12.89 2.76 -3.49
N ILE A 18 -11.79 2.01 -3.34
CA ILE A 18 -11.07 1.78 -2.08
C ILE A 18 -10.01 2.85 -1.86
N LEU A 19 -10.19 3.65 -0.80
CA LEU A 19 -9.17 4.56 -0.28
C LEU A 19 -8.42 3.84 0.84
N PHE A 20 -7.13 3.58 0.69
CA PHE A 20 -6.24 3.15 1.77
C PHE A 20 -5.52 4.35 2.35
N THR A 21 -5.41 4.44 3.66
CA THR A 21 -4.75 5.52 4.41
C THR A 21 -3.86 4.88 5.47
N ILE A 22 -2.56 5.14 5.43
CA ILE A 22 -1.65 4.66 6.48
C ILE A 22 -1.41 5.78 7.50
N VAL A 23 -1.91 5.60 8.72
CA VAL A 23 -1.72 6.53 9.84
C VAL A 23 -0.91 5.83 10.92
N GLN A 24 0.32 6.28 11.15
CA GLN A 24 1.27 5.61 12.05
C GLN A 24 1.47 4.14 11.62
N ASN A 25 0.98 3.16 12.39
CA ASN A 25 1.00 1.74 12.08
C ASN A 25 -0.39 1.16 11.81
N MET A 26 -1.38 2.01 11.59
CA MET A 26 -2.71 1.62 11.20
C MET A 26 -2.88 1.84 9.70
N VAL A 27 -3.40 0.83 9.00
CA VAL A 27 -3.96 0.99 7.67
C VAL A 27 -5.46 1.11 7.86
N GLU A 28 -5.99 2.25 7.49
CA GLU A 28 -7.41 2.53 7.42
C GLU A 28 -7.81 2.43 5.96
N TYR A 29 -8.96 1.84 5.65
CA TYR A 29 -9.47 1.90 4.30
C TYR A 29 -10.98 2.01 4.26
N THR A 30 -11.47 2.73 3.26
CA THR A 30 -12.90 2.86 3.00
C THR A 30 -13.23 2.20 1.67
N TYR A 31 -14.17 1.27 1.64
CA TYR A 31 -14.75 0.68 0.43
C TYR A 31 -16.27 0.73 0.54
N ASN A 32 -16.97 1.20 -0.51
CA ASN A 32 -18.44 1.23 -0.53
C ASN A 32 -19.07 1.78 0.77
N GLU A 33 -18.57 2.93 1.25
CA GLU A 33 -19.00 3.59 2.49
C GLU A 33 -18.73 2.81 3.79
N LYS A 34 -18.10 1.63 3.72
CA LYS A 34 -17.62 0.87 4.87
C LYS A 34 -16.19 1.27 5.19
N TYR A 35 -15.99 1.65 6.44
CA TYR A 35 -14.69 1.89 7.02
C TYR A 35 -14.16 0.62 7.68
N GLU A 36 -12.96 0.22 7.30
CA GLU A 36 -12.21 -0.86 7.96
C GLU A 36 -10.81 -0.35 8.33
N SER A 37 -10.21 -0.94 9.36
CA SER A 37 -8.86 -0.59 9.76
C SER A 37 -8.16 -1.79 10.39
N PHE A 38 -6.88 -1.96 10.08
CA PHE A 38 -6.04 -2.98 10.70
C PHE A 38 -4.68 -2.42 11.07
N LYS A 39 -4.08 -3.01 12.10
CA LYS A 39 -2.76 -2.64 12.57
C LYS A 39 -1.69 -3.47 11.87
N LEU A 40 -0.70 -2.80 11.30
CA LEU A 40 0.53 -3.42 10.84
C LEU A 40 1.43 -3.68 12.05
N SER A 41 1.64 -4.96 12.38
CA SER A 41 2.61 -5.33 13.41
C SER A 41 4.01 -4.86 13.00
N SER A 42 4.78 -4.34 13.96
CA SER A 42 6.18 -3.88 13.78
C SER A 42 6.43 -2.74 12.77
N PHE A 43 5.39 -2.10 12.24
CA PHE A 43 5.56 -0.98 11.33
C PHE A 43 5.93 0.32 12.08
N THR A 44 7.00 0.97 11.63
CA THR A 44 7.45 2.29 12.10
C THR A 44 7.94 3.09 10.90
N TRP A 45 7.75 4.42 10.90
CA TRP A 45 8.28 5.29 9.86
C TRP A 45 9.62 5.88 10.27
N ASN A 46 10.65 5.67 9.45
CA ASN A 46 11.96 6.29 9.61
C ASN A 46 12.33 7.09 8.37
N ASN A 47 13.22 8.08 8.54
CA ASN A 47 13.79 8.79 7.41
C ASN A 47 14.48 7.78 6.47
N ASN A 48 14.26 7.96 5.16
CA ASN A 48 14.76 7.10 4.08
C ASN A 48 14.13 5.71 3.99
N ASP A 49 13.08 5.41 4.76
CA ASP A 49 12.31 4.19 4.52
C ASP A 49 11.68 4.21 3.12
N ILE A 50 11.77 3.08 2.43
CA ILE A 50 11.15 2.89 1.13
C ILE A 50 9.85 2.11 1.31
N PHE A 51 8.74 2.78 1.05
CA PHE A 51 7.42 2.15 1.08
C PHE A 51 6.98 1.75 -0.32
N GLY A 52 6.47 0.53 -0.46
CA GLY A 52 5.90 0.04 -1.71
C GLY A 52 4.46 -0.42 -1.54
N CYS A 53 3.66 -0.22 -2.57
CA CYS A 53 2.31 -0.77 -2.69
C CYS A 53 2.22 -1.52 -4.01
N GLY A 54 1.70 -2.74 -3.95
CA GLY A 54 1.44 -3.55 -5.14
C GLY A 54 -0.01 -4.00 -5.19
N ILE A 55 -0.52 -4.18 -6.41
CA ILE A 55 -1.79 -4.83 -6.68
C ILE A 55 -1.50 -6.10 -7.48
N VAL A 56 -2.15 -7.19 -7.10
CA VAL A 56 -2.10 -8.46 -7.84
C VAL A 56 -3.48 -8.72 -8.41
N TYR A 57 -3.52 -8.92 -9.73
CA TYR A 57 -4.70 -9.42 -10.41
C TYR A 57 -4.59 -10.94 -10.54
N PRO A 58 -5.67 -11.68 -10.27
CA PRO A 58 -5.67 -13.11 -10.46
C PRO A 58 -5.59 -13.47 -11.95
N PRO A 59 -5.12 -14.68 -12.28
CA PRO A 59 -5.14 -15.17 -13.64
C PRO A 59 -6.56 -15.11 -14.22
N THR A 60 -6.69 -14.68 -15.49
CA THR A 60 -7.98 -14.50 -16.18
C THR A 60 -8.85 -15.77 -16.22
N ASN A 61 -8.23 -16.93 -15.96
CA ASN A 61 -8.82 -18.25 -16.06
C ASN A 61 -9.47 -18.70 -14.73
N MET A 62 -9.30 -17.95 -13.64
CA MET A 62 -9.87 -18.24 -12.33
C MET A 62 -11.02 -17.28 -12.05
N THR A 63 -12.25 -17.72 -12.29
CA THR A 63 -13.47 -16.88 -12.26
C THR A 63 -13.84 -16.32 -10.88
N ASN A 64 -13.19 -16.78 -9.80
CA ASN A 64 -13.61 -16.50 -8.41
C ASN A 64 -12.50 -15.88 -7.54
N GLU A 65 -11.37 -15.49 -8.14
CA GLU A 65 -10.32 -14.80 -7.39
C GLU A 65 -10.53 -13.29 -7.53
N PHE A 66 -10.42 -12.58 -6.42
CA PHE A 66 -10.46 -11.13 -6.39
C PHE A 66 -9.03 -10.58 -6.45
N PRO A 67 -8.80 -9.42 -7.10
CA PRO A 67 -7.54 -8.72 -6.96
C PRO A 67 -7.24 -8.41 -5.49
N TYR A 68 -5.97 -8.26 -5.13
CA TYR A 68 -5.59 -7.85 -3.78
C TYR A 68 -4.46 -6.83 -3.77
N VAL A 69 -4.46 -6.00 -2.74
CA VAL A 69 -3.38 -5.06 -2.45
C VAL A 69 -2.46 -5.65 -1.40
N PHE A 70 -1.16 -5.42 -1.56
CA PHE A 70 -0.16 -5.71 -0.53
C PHE A 70 0.79 -4.53 -0.37
N PHE A 71 1.39 -4.45 0.81
CA PHE A 71 2.29 -3.37 1.19
C PHE A 71 3.68 -3.91 1.49
N THR A 72 4.69 -3.09 1.27
CA THR A 72 6.08 -3.42 1.55
C THR A 72 6.80 -2.25 2.22
N GLN A 73 7.75 -2.57 3.09
CA GLN A 73 8.70 -1.62 3.67
C GLN A 73 10.10 -2.15 3.45
N ASN A 74 10.97 -1.32 2.89
CA ASN A 74 12.38 -1.64 2.60
C ASN A 74 12.54 -2.98 1.85
N GLY A 75 11.67 -3.22 0.85
CA GLY A 75 11.69 -4.40 0.01
C GLY A 75 11.12 -5.68 0.64
N LYS A 76 10.53 -5.60 1.84
CA LYS A 76 9.88 -6.74 2.50
C LYS A 76 8.39 -6.49 2.64
N GLN A 77 7.58 -7.51 2.37
CA GLN A 77 6.14 -7.42 2.59
C GLN A 77 5.84 -7.20 4.08
N ILE A 78 4.86 -6.35 4.35
CA ILE A 78 4.33 -6.07 5.68
C ILE A 78 2.84 -6.39 5.72
N GLY A 79 2.39 -7.02 6.81
CA GLY A 79 0.99 -7.40 6.99
C GLY A 79 0.48 -8.45 5.99
N LYS A 80 -0.83 -8.65 6.04
CA LYS A 80 -1.59 -9.50 5.10
C LYS A 80 -2.03 -8.68 3.88
N GLY A 81 -2.49 -9.37 2.84
CA GLY A 81 -3.13 -8.70 1.70
C GLY A 81 -4.51 -8.17 2.06
N VAL A 82 -5.02 -7.23 1.26
CA VAL A 82 -6.42 -6.78 1.35
C VAL A 82 -7.13 -7.21 0.07
N LEU A 83 -8.14 -8.06 0.20
CA LEU A 83 -8.95 -8.53 -0.94
C LEU A 83 -9.86 -7.41 -1.44
N LEU A 84 -9.82 -7.16 -2.74
CA LEU A 84 -10.68 -6.19 -3.43
C LEU A 84 -11.93 -6.91 -3.96
N LYS A 85 -12.84 -7.27 -3.03
CA LYS A 85 -14.04 -8.10 -3.31
C LYS A 85 -15.05 -7.45 -4.27
N ASP A 86 -15.00 -6.14 -4.40
CA ASP A 86 -15.85 -5.40 -5.33
C ASP A 86 -14.99 -4.96 -6.52
N ASN A 87 -15.33 -5.46 -7.70
CA ASN A 87 -14.63 -5.12 -8.94
C ASN A 87 -14.76 -3.62 -9.20
N SER A 88 -13.61 -2.99 -9.47
CA SER A 88 -13.57 -1.66 -10.03
C SER A 88 -12.89 -1.70 -11.37
N ASP A 89 -13.39 -0.86 -12.27
CA ASP A 89 -12.85 -0.72 -13.61
C ASP A 89 -11.49 0.01 -13.62
N SER A 90 -11.11 0.68 -12.52
CA SER A 90 -9.81 1.35 -12.46
C SER A 90 -9.25 1.53 -11.05
N TYR A 91 -7.93 1.36 -10.93
CA TYR A 91 -7.17 1.63 -9.71
C TYR A 91 -6.08 2.66 -10.00
N LYS A 92 -5.92 3.66 -9.13
CA LYS A 92 -4.99 4.78 -9.37
C LYS A 92 -4.11 5.02 -8.15
N PRO A 93 -2.77 5.01 -8.28
CA PRO A 93 -1.93 5.38 -7.16
C PRO A 93 -2.21 6.84 -6.78
N ARG A 94 -2.34 7.09 -5.48
CA ARG A 94 -2.47 8.43 -4.89
C ARG A 94 -1.51 8.51 -3.70
N VAL A 95 -1.16 9.72 -3.30
CA VAL A 95 -0.41 9.99 -2.06
C VAL A 95 -0.91 11.32 -1.50
N TRP A 96 -1.05 11.42 -0.18
CA TRP A 96 -1.21 12.68 0.54
C TRP A 96 0.02 12.89 1.43
N LEU A 97 0.52 14.11 1.54
CA LEU A 97 1.67 14.41 2.41
C LEU A 97 1.29 15.49 3.42
N ASN A 98 1.65 15.30 4.69
CA ASN A 98 1.60 16.36 5.70
C ASN A 98 3.02 16.61 6.21
N CYS A 99 3.52 17.82 6.03
CA CYS A 99 4.80 18.29 6.56
C CYS A 99 6.02 17.39 6.22
N CYS A 100 6.02 16.75 5.05
CA CYS A 100 7.11 15.90 4.57
C CYS A 100 7.25 15.99 3.05
N SER A 101 8.37 15.50 2.54
CA SER A 101 8.63 15.34 1.11
C SER A 101 8.94 13.88 0.83
N ILE A 102 8.55 13.41 -0.34
CA ILE A 102 8.83 12.05 -0.80
C ILE A 102 9.31 12.09 -2.25
N GLU A 103 9.96 11.01 -2.66
CA GLU A 103 10.24 10.73 -4.05
C GLU A 103 9.42 9.50 -4.48
N ALA A 104 8.63 9.64 -5.54
CA ALA A 104 7.88 8.51 -6.09
C ALA A 104 8.73 7.75 -7.12
N ASN A 105 8.62 6.43 -7.13
CA ASN A 105 9.17 5.59 -8.19
C ASN A 105 8.03 4.77 -8.81
N PHE A 106 7.69 5.08 -10.07
CA PHE A 106 6.69 4.34 -10.85
C PHE A 106 7.32 3.32 -11.81
N GLY A 107 8.63 3.11 -11.75
CA GLY A 107 9.34 2.16 -12.60
C GLY A 107 9.67 2.69 -14.01
N ASN A 108 9.73 4.02 -14.19
CA ASN A 108 10.07 4.62 -15.48
C ASN A 108 11.53 4.33 -15.90
N ASP A 109 12.40 4.06 -14.94
CA ASP A 109 13.79 3.68 -15.15
C ASP A 109 14.18 2.58 -14.15
N LEU A 110 14.02 1.32 -14.57
CA LEU A 110 14.33 0.16 -13.74
C LEU A 110 15.82 -0.20 -13.72
N GLU A 111 16.62 0.35 -14.64
CA GLU A 111 18.07 0.11 -14.67
C GLU A 111 18.77 0.96 -13.61
N SER A 112 18.48 2.28 -13.58
CA SER A 112 19.11 3.18 -12.60
C SER A 112 18.36 3.23 -11.27
N LYS A 113 17.04 2.99 -11.29
CA LYS A 113 16.17 3.10 -10.12
C LYS A 113 15.19 1.92 -10.01
N PRO A 114 15.69 0.70 -9.79
CA PRO A 114 14.84 -0.48 -9.64
C PRO A 114 13.88 -0.36 -8.45
N PHE A 115 12.79 -1.11 -8.47
CA PHE A 115 11.98 -1.30 -7.28
C PHE A 115 12.79 -2.00 -6.19
N THR A 116 12.67 -1.52 -4.94
CA THR A 116 13.29 -2.18 -3.79
C THR A 116 12.67 -3.55 -3.51
N TYR A 117 11.38 -3.72 -3.84
CA TYR A 117 10.70 -5.00 -3.76
C TYR A 117 10.93 -5.80 -5.06
N ASP A 118 11.41 -7.03 -4.92
CA ASP A 118 11.58 -7.94 -6.06
C ASP A 118 10.24 -8.61 -6.42
N VAL A 119 9.55 -8.02 -7.39
CA VAL A 119 8.25 -8.51 -7.88
C VAL A 119 8.33 -9.92 -8.46
N SER A 120 9.50 -10.37 -8.95
CA SER A 120 9.66 -11.73 -9.49
C SER A 120 9.61 -12.81 -8.41
N LYS A 121 9.86 -12.42 -7.15
CA LYS A 121 9.80 -13.29 -5.97
C LYS A 121 8.47 -13.20 -5.23
N HIS A 122 7.47 -12.54 -5.80
CA HIS A 122 6.16 -12.42 -5.16
C HIS A 122 5.51 -13.80 -5.02
N LEU A 123 5.14 -14.16 -3.80
CA LEU A 123 4.40 -15.38 -3.50
C LEU A 123 2.92 -15.04 -3.34
N ILE A 124 2.05 -15.82 -3.97
CA ILE A 124 0.60 -15.66 -3.83
C ILE A 124 0.23 -15.78 -2.35
N LEU A 125 -0.43 -14.74 -1.84
CA LEU A 125 -0.84 -14.67 -0.45
C LEU A 125 -1.95 -15.67 -0.15
N LYS A 126 -1.84 -16.33 1.00
CA LYS A 126 -2.87 -17.24 1.54
C LYS A 126 -3.67 -16.61 2.68
N GLU A 127 -3.20 -15.47 3.18
CA GLU A 127 -3.82 -14.76 4.29
C GLU A 127 -4.14 -13.33 3.87
N PHE A 128 -5.37 -12.92 4.18
CA PHE A 128 -5.90 -11.60 3.92
C PHE A 128 -6.54 -11.05 5.20
N TYR A 129 -6.67 -9.73 5.28
CA TYR A 129 -7.49 -9.07 6.29
C TYR A 129 -8.99 -9.25 5.99
#